data_AF-A0A381YYJ0-F1
#
_entry.id   AF-A0A381YYJ0-F1
#
_cell.length_a   1.000
_cell.length_b   1.000
_cell.length_c   1.000
_cell.angle_alpha   90.00
_cell.angle_beta   90.00
_cell.angle_gamma   90.00
#
_symmetry.space_group_name_H-M   'P 1'
#
loop_
_entity.id
_entity.type
_entity.pdbx_description
1 polymer ?
#
loop_
_entity_poly.entity_id
_entity_poly.type
_entity_poly.pdbx_seq_one_letter_code
_entity_poly.pdbx_strand_id
1 'polypeptide(L)'
;MSYVEQLINKAAKIKANEIRAVLVSFAFIFSILAAYYIIRSVRDGMSSDWSDAELSTIWTFTFFISFLVVSFYGFICSKIRFKYLVPGVYGFFALSFVLLFLLINFFPELNLINQIFYVWVSVFSLLNISVFWSFMADTYNKEQAKRLFGFIASGSSLGAIFGPTISLLFASRLGSDSLVLISAVMLIIPLMIAIYLNKIKATDLDNSSSSDFNQNEMSGNFWDGFAELLKPPLAKNILLGIGIFIVLYSGLSTFVYFAIKNILTDVDQDTRTQIWAGIDLAVNVLAVVTAMFGTSRLAKRFGLSVTLSLVPAIIIVGMFVLALSPILWVVVGLQVVRRAGEYAITKPAREMLFTLVDREARFKAKSVIDVVVYRAGDIFWAWGFTGLTQVLGLGLGAIASIGGFIAILWTALALRLGRAFDAEVTE
;
A
#
# COMPACT_ATOMS: atom_id res chain seq x y z
N MET A 1 18.09 17.62 29.16
CA MET A 1 17.63 16.63 28.17
C MET A 1 16.17 16.38 28.41
N SER A 2 15.33 16.53 27.39
CA SER A 2 13.89 16.25 27.48
C SER A 2 13.66 14.74 27.66
N TYR A 3 12.62 14.31 28.39
CA TYR A 3 12.23 12.89 28.52
C TYR A 3 12.11 12.19 27.15
N VAL A 4 11.73 12.96 26.13
CA VAL A 4 11.64 12.51 24.73
C VAL A 4 13.02 12.10 24.19
N GLU A 5 14.09 12.83 24.49
CA GLU A 5 15.45 12.53 24.01
C GLU A 5 16.00 11.22 24.60
N GLN A 6 15.70 10.91 25.87
CA GLN A 6 16.13 9.67 26.50
C GLN A 6 15.41 8.44 25.93
N LEU A 7 14.11 8.58 25.64
CA LEU A 7 13.31 7.51 25.05
C LEU A 7 13.75 7.21 23.60
N ILE A 8 14.05 8.26 22.84
CA ILE A 8 14.56 8.20 21.47
C ILE A 8 15.95 7.54 21.41
N ASN A 9 16.88 7.92 22.30
CA ASN A 9 18.23 7.33 22.36
C ASN A 9 18.24 5.84 22.74
N LYS A 10 17.24 5.38 23.50
CA LYS A 10 17.06 3.95 23.82
C LYS A 10 16.47 3.16 22.65
N ALA A 11 15.58 3.76 21.86
CA ALA A 11 14.90 3.09 20.75
C ALA A 11 15.73 3.04 19.46
N ALA A 12 16.52 4.08 19.18
CA ALA A 12 17.47 4.13 18.09
C ALA A 12 18.74 4.85 18.57
N LYS A 13 19.92 4.39 18.15
CA LYS A 13 21.23 4.94 18.54
C LYS A 13 21.48 6.36 17.95
N ILE A 14 20.56 7.30 18.13
CA ILE A 14 20.53 8.62 17.47
C ILE A 14 21.60 9.53 18.09
N LYS A 15 22.39 10.23 17.27
CA LYS A 15 23.36 11.23 17.78
C LYS A 15 22.64 12.55 18.08
N ALA A 16 23.14 13.35 19.03
CA ALA A 16 22.50 14.59 19.46
C ALA A 16 22.27 15.60 18.31
N ASN A 17 23.20 15.67 17.35
CA ASN A 17 23.08 16.53 16.16
C ASN A 17 22.06 16.02 15.12
N GLU A 18 21.60 14.77 15.21
CA GLU A 18 20.68 14.15 14.26
C GLU A 18 19.21 14.20 14.73
N ILE A 19 18.96 14.47 16.02
CA ILE A 19 17.63 14.39 16.64
C ILE A 19 16.60 15.26 15.89
N ARG A 20 16.99 16.50 15.56
CA ARG A 20 16.09 17.44 14.85
C ARG A 20 15.71 16.92 13.47
N ALA A 21 16.70 16.51 12.67
CA ALA A 21 16.47 15.98 11.34
C ALA A 21 15.56 14.75 11.41
N VAL A 22 15.81 13.83 12.34
CA VAL A 22 15.06 12.59 12.51
C VAL A 22 13.60 12.86 12.90
N LEU A 23 13.34 13.75 13.86
CA LEU A 23 11.99 14.12 14.27
C LEU A 23 11.20 14.80 13.15
N VAL A 24 11.87 15.66 12.39
CA VAL A 24 11.26 16.35 11.24
C VAL A 24 10.98 15.36 10.11
N SER A 25 11.89 14.44 9.81
CA SER A 25 11.67 13.34 8.85
C SER A 25 10.55 12.40 9.29
N PHE A 26 10.43 12.12 10.58
CA PHE A 26 9.32 11.36 11.15
C PHE A 26 7.98 12.11 10.96
N ALA A 27 7.95 13.41 11.28
CA ALA A 27 6.77 14.26 11.08
C ALA A 27 6.39 14.39 9.59
N PHE A 28 7.39 14.33 8.69
CA PHE A 28 7.20 14.31 7.24
C PHE A 28 6.36 13.08 6.85
N ILE A 29 6.86 11.87 7.11
CA ILE A 29 6.18 10.65 6.68
C ILE A 29 4.86 10.45 7.41
N PHE A 30 4.79 10.83 8.69
CA PHE A 30 3.54 10.87 9.43
C PHE A 30 2.48 11.71 8.72
N SER A 31 2.81 12.95 8.36
CA SER A 31 1.88 13.89 7.72
C SER A 31 1.44 13.41 6.34
N ILE A 32 2.36 12.88 5.52
CA ILE A 32 2.00 12.34 4.20
C ILE A 32 1.03 11.17 4.34
N LEU A 33 1.33 10.20 5.22
CA LEU A 33 0.51 9.00 5.36
C LEU A 33 -0.85 9.35 5.98
N ALA A 34 -0.89 10.26 6.95
CA ALA A 34 -2.14 10.76 7.49
C ALA A 34 -3.02 11.39 6.38
N ALA A 35 -2.46 12.29 5.57
CA ALA A 35 -3.17 12.92 4.47
C ALA A 35 -3.66 11.89 3.42
N TYR A 36 -2.81 10.90 3.09
CA TYR A 36 -3.17 9.82 2.18
C TYR A 36 -4.34 8.99 2.71
N TYR A 37 -4.25 8.53 3.96
CA TYR A 37 -5.27 7.64 4.50
C TYR A 37 -6.61 8.35 4.74
N ILE A 38 -6.62 9.66 5.02
CA ILE A 38 -7.86 10.44 5.06
C ILE A 38 -8.56 10.41 3.69
N ILE A 39 -7.86 10.84 2.65
CA ILE A 39 -8.36 10.92 1.28
C ILE A 39 -8.68 9.53 0.72
N ARG A 40 -7.94 8.49 1.14
CA ARG A 40 -8.19 7.11 0.74
C ARG A 40 -9.58 6.65 1.18
N SER A 41 -9.99 6.96 2.41
CA SER A 41 -11.33 6.59 2.89
C SER A 41 -12.43 7.25 2.06
N VAL A 42 -12.25 8.52 1.70
CA VAL A 42 -13.18 9.26 0.81
C VAL A 42 -13.23 8.60 -0.56
N ARG A 43 -12.07 8.34 -1.16
CA ARG A 43 -11.94 7.66 -2.45
C ARG A 43 -12.67 6.32 -2.45
N ASP A 44 -12.40 5.47 -1.45
CA ASP A 44 -12.97 4.13 -1.39
C ASP A 44 -14.49 4.18 -1.12
N GLY A 45 -14.98 5.20 -0.41
CA GLY A 45 -16.42 5.49 -0.25
C GLY A 45 -17.14 5.76 -1.58
N MET A 46 -16.54 6.58 -2.46
CA MET A 46 -17.10 6.93 -3.79
C MET A 46 -17.29 5.73 -4.71
N SER A 47 -16.51 4.66 -4.52
CA SER A 47 -16.54 3.50 -5.42
C SER A 47 -17.89 2.78 -5.50
N SER A 48 -18.74 2.97 -4.49
CA SER A 48 -20.05 2.30 -4.39
C SER A 48 -21.14 2.94 -5.26
N ASP A 49 -20.91 4.16 -5.75
CA ASP A 49 -21.80 4.85 -6.70
C ASP A 49 -21.63 4.36 -8.14
N TRP A 50 -20.56 3.63 -8.42
CA TRP A 50 -20.24 3.16 -9.76
C TRP A 50 -20.64 1.72 -9.95
N SER A 51 -20.97 1.36 -11.18
CA SER A 51 -21.10 -0.03 -11.60
C SER A 51 -19.75 -0.77 -11.54
N ASP A 52 -19.77 -2.09 -11.48
CA ASP A 52 -18.55 -2.91 -11.45
C ASP A 52 -17.67 -2.69 -12.70
N ALA A 53 -18.30 -2.50 -13.87
CA ALA A 53 -17.61 -2.17 -15.12
C ALA A 53 -16.94 -0.79 -15.08
N GLU A 54 -17.60 0.23 -14.52
CA GLU A 54 -17.00 1.55 -14.35
C GLU A 54 -15.79 1.48 -13.42
N LEU A 55 -15.92 0.82 -12.27
CA LEU A 55 -14.81 0.65 -11.32
C LEU A 55 -13.64 -0.13 -11.93
N SER A 56 -13.92 -1.20 -12.69
CA SER A 56 -12.88 -1.97 -13.41
C SER A 56 -12.17 -1.15 -14.48
N THR A 57 -12.93 -0.28 -15.16
CA THR A 57 -12.39 0.69 -16.12
C THR A 57 -11.49 1.71 -15.42
N ILE A 58 -11.92 2.24 -14.27
CA ILE A 58 -11.13 3.17 -13.44
C ILE A 58 -9.84 2.52 -12.95
N TRP A 59 -9.86 1.24 -12.54
CA TRP A 59 -8.66 0.51 -12.14
C TRP A 59 -7.70 0.30 -13.32
N THR A 60 -8.25 0.06 -14.52
CA THR A 60 -7.46 -0.03 -15.76
C THR A 60 -6.75 1.30 -16.05
N PHE A 61 -7.48 2.42 -16.02
CA PHE A 61 -6.90 3.76 -16.18
C PHE A 61 -5.89 4.08 -15.08
N THR A 62 -6.17 3.71 -13.83
CA THR A 62 -5.28 3.90 -12.69
C THR A 62 -3.93 3.26 -12.95
N PHE A 63 -3.88 2.05 -13.52
CA PHE A 63 -2.64 1.38 -13.87
C PHE A 63 -1.82 2.15 -14.92
N PHE A 64 -2.42 2.47 -16.07
CA PHE A 64 -1.69 3.16 -17.15
C PHE A 64 -1.25 4.57 -16.75
N ILE A 65 -2.12 5.33 -16.07
CA ILE A 65 -1.81 6.69 -15.62
C ILE A 65 -0.73 6.66 -14.52
N SER A 66 -0.83 5.74 -13.55
CA SER A 66 0.21 5.60 -12.52
C SER A 66 1.56 5.22 -13.13
N PHE A 67 1.57 4.31 -14.11
CA PHE A 67 2.79 3.92 -14.83
C PHE A 67 3.42 5.11 -15.54
N LEU A 68 2.63 5.90 -16.27
CA LEU A 68 3.10 7.10 -16.97
C LEU A 68 3.66 8.12 -15.98
N VAL A 69 2.93 8.43 -14.91
CA VAL A 69 3.34 9.43 -13.92
C VAL A 69 4.60 9.00 -13.17
N VAL A 70 4.73 7.73 -12.77
CA VAL A 70 5.94 7.22 -12.09
C VAL A 70 7.14 7.25 -13.05
N SER A 71 6.96 6.86 -14.32
CA SER A 71 8.01 6.94 -15.34
C SER A 71 8.47 8.38 -15.57
N PHE A 72 7.51 9.31 -15.66
CA PHE A 72 7.78 10.74 -15.80
C PHE A 72 8.49 11.32 -14.57
N TYR A 73 8.08 10.90 -13.36
CA TYR A 73 8.76 11.27 -12.12
C TYR A 73 10.22 10.80 -12.10
N GLY A 74 10.50 9.56 -12.54
CA GLY A 74 11.85 9.04 -12.68
C GLY A 74 12.72 9.89 -13.62
N PHE A 75 12.16 10.30 -14.76
CA PHE A 75 12.82 11.21 -15.70
C PHE A 75 13.08 12.60 -15.09
N ILE A 76 12.14 13.15 -14.33
CA ILE A 76 12.34 14.44 -13.65
C ILE A 76 13.44 14.34 -12.59
N CYS A 77 13.50 13.25 -11.84
CA CYS A 77 14.54 13.04 -10.82
C CYS A 77 15.95 13.05 -11.41
N SER A 78 16.14 12.67 -12.68
CA SER A 78 17.46 12.75 -13.32
C SER A 78 17.87 14.17 -13.72
N LYS A 79 16.91 15.10 -13.81
CA LYS A 79 17.15 16.49 -14.27
C LYS A 79 17.04 17.55 -13.19
N ILE A 80 16.21 17.35 -12.17
CA ILE A 80 15.89 18.36 -11.16
C ILE A 80 16.41 17.94 -9.79
N ARG A 81 17.07 18.87 -9.10
CA ARG A 81 17.55 18.64 -7.73
C ARG A 81 16.40 18.47 -6.74
N PHE A 82 16.52 17.51 -5.81
CA PHE A 82 15.51 17.20 -4.80
C PHE A 82 15.05 18.40 -3.97
N LYS A 83 15.94 19.39 -3.73
CA LYS A 83 15.59 20.63 -3.01
C LYS A 83 14.44 21.42 -3.62
N TYR A 84 14.24 21.34 -4.93
CA TYR A 84 13.15 22.00 -5.64
C TYR A 84 12.03 21.02 -5.98
N LEU A 85 12.39 19.79 -6.32
CA LEU A 85 11.44 18.76 -6.73
C LEU A 85 10.46 18.40 -5.61
N VAL A 86 10.95 18.17 -4.39
CA VAL A 86 10.12 17.64 -3.30
C VAL A 86 9.07 18.65 -2.85
N PRO A 87 9.41 19.93 -2.55
CA PRO A 87 8.38 20.94 -2.29
C PRO A 87 7.44 21.14 -3.50
N GLY A 88 7.98 21.16 -4.73
CA GLY A 88 7.16 21.31 -5.94
C GLY A 88 6.08 20.23 -6.06
N VAL A 89 6.42 18.97 -5.81
CA VAL A 89 5.47 17.84 -5.86
C VAL A 89 4.39 17.98 -4.78
N TYR A 90 4.76 18.21 -3.52
CA TYR A 90 3.75 18.31 -2.46
C TYR A 90 2.87 19.55 -2.58
N GLY A 91 3.43 20.68 -3.03
CA GLY A 91 2.65 21.88 -3.36
C GLY A 91 1.69 21.64 -4.52
N PHE A 92 2.12 20.93 -5.57
CA PHE A 92 1.27 20.53 -6.68
C PHE A 92 0.12 19.61 -6.24
N PHE A 93 0.38 18.58 -5.43
CA PHE A 93 -0.68 17.72 -4.92
C PHE A 93 -1.65 18.46 -4.00
N ALA A 94 -1.14 19.31 -3.09
CA ALA A 94 -1.98 20.14 -2.23
C ALA A 94 -2.92 21.03 -3.06
N LEU A 95 -2.38 21.76 -4.04
CA LEU A 95 -3.19 22.60 -4.93
C LEU A 95 -4.19 21.77 -5.76
N SER A 96 -3.77 20.62 -6.27
CA SER A 96 -4.64 19.74 -7.05
C SER A 96 -5.81 19.19 -6.23
N PHE A 97 -5.60 18.87 -4.94
CA PHE A 97 -6.68 18.42 -4.06
C PHE A 97 -7.61 19.56 -3.66
N VAL A 98 -7.10 20.78 -3.47
CA VAL A 98 -7.96 21.97 -3.33
C VAL A 98 -8.81 22.18 -4.59
N LEU A 99 -8.20 22.10 -5.78
CA LEU A 99 -8.91 22.23 -7.04
C LEU A 99 -9.98 21.13 -7.21
N LEU A 100 -9.65 19.88 -6.92
CA LEU A 100 -10.59 18.77 -6.98
C LEU A 100 -11.73 18.95 -5.98
N PHE A 101 -11.43 19.38 -4.75
CA PHE A 101 -12.46 19.73 -3.76
C PHE A 101 -13.43 20.79 -4.31
N LEU A 102 -12.90 21.89 -4.89
CA LEU A 102 -13.75 22.92 -5.49
C LEU A 102 -14.58 22.37 -6.66
N LEU A 103 -13.97 21.59 -7.55
CA LEU A 103 -14.64 21.00 -8.71
C LEU A 103 -15.78 20.05 -8.30
N ILE A 104 -15.56 19.21 -7.28
CA ILE A 104 -16.59 18.30 -6.74
C ILE A 104 -17.77 19.11 -6.19
N ASN A 105 -17.51 20.19 -5.46
CA ASN A 105 -18.56 21.02 -4.85
C ASN A 105 -19.30 21.90 -5.87
N PHE A 106 -18.62 22.39 -6.91
CA PHE A 106 -19.25 23.21 -7.96
C PHE A 106 -19.99 22.39 -9.00
N PHE A 107 -19.59 21.14 -9.23
CA PHE A 107 -20.18 20.26 -10.23
C PHE A 107 -20.52 18.88 -9.66
N PRO A 108 -21.43 18.79 -8.67
CA PRO A 108 -21.72 17.54 -7.96
C PRO A 108 -22.28 16.44 -8.87
N GLU A 109 -22.98 16.82 -9.94
CA GLU A 109 -23.57 15.88 -10.91
C GLU A 109 -22.55 15.29 -11.90
N LEU A 110 -21.34 15.87 -12.00
CA LEU A 110 -20.33 15.42 -12.95
C LEU A 110 -19.51 14.28 -12.36
N ASN A 111 -20.05 13.06 -12.46
CA ASN A 111 -19.41 11.84 -11.96
C ASN A 111 -17.95 11.65 -12.45
N LEU A 112 -17.61 12.16 -13.64
CA LEU A 112 -16.25 12.14 -14.18
C LEU A 112 -15.22 12.77 -13.21
N ILE A 113 -15.59 13.79 -12.44
CA ILE A 113 -14.69 14.45 -11.48
C ILE A 113 -14.34 13.49 -10.34
N ASN A 114 -15.32 12.73 -9.84
CA ASN A 114 -15.09 11.72 -8.79
C ASN A 114 -14.21 10.58 -9.31
N GLN A 115 -14.37 10.18 -10.58
CA GLN A 115 -13.52 9.18 -11.21
C GLN A 115 -12.08 9.68 -11.40
N ILE A 116 -11.91 10.92 -11.87
CA ILE A 116 -10.59 11.58 -11.97
C ILE A 116 -9.94 11.66 -10.59
N PHE A 117 -10.70 12.09 -9.57
CA PHE A 117 -10.24 12.12 -8.18
C PHE A 117 -9.76 10.74 -7.73
N TYR A 118 -10.52 9.67 -8.00
CA TYR A 118 -10.14 8.31 -7.62
C TYR A 118 -8.80 7.87 -8.22
N VAL A 119 -8.62 8.10 -9.52
CA VAL A 119 -7.36 7.82 -10.22
C VAL A 119 -6.23 8.65 -9.61
N TRP A 120 -6.47 9.95 -9.38
CA TRP A 120 -5.46 10.89 -8.90
C TRP A 120 -4.98 10.58 -7.49
N VAL A 121 -5.88 10.19 -6.59
CA VAL A 121 -5.52 9.68 -5.25
C VAL A 121 -4.65 8.43 -5.34
N SER A 122 -4.94 7.55 -6.29
CA SER A 122 -4.16 6.33 -6.51
C SER A 122 -2.75 6.64 -7.03
N VAL A 123 -2.62 7.61 -7.94
CA VAL A 123 -1.32 8.15 -8.39
C VAL A 123 -0.55 8.75 -7.21
N PHE A 124 -1.20 9.60 -6.41
CA PHE A 124 -0.60 10.19 -5.21
C PHE A 124 -0.07 9.13 -4.26
N SER A 125 -0.84 8.05 -4.03
CA SER A 125 -0.46 6.97 -3.11
C SER A 125 0.83 6.23 -3.47
N LEU A 126 1.13 6.14 -4.77
CA LEU A 126 2.35 5.49 -5.25
C LEU A 126 3.52 6.46 -5.25
N LEU A 127 3.29 7.66 -5.75
CA LEU A 127 4.33 8.65 -5.92
C LEU A 127 4.80 9.24 -4.59
N ASN A 128 3.91 9.41 -3.60
CA ASN A 128 4.25 10.03 -2.31
C ASN A 128 5.32 9.24 -1.52
N ILE A 129 5.21 7.91 -1.47
CA ILE A 129 6.18 7.02 -0.80
C ILE A 129 7.51 7.08 -1.55
N SER A 130 7.48 7.04 -2.88
CA SER A 130 8.69 7.12 -3.70
C SER A 130 9.42 8.45 -3.49
N VAL A 131 8.70 9.58 -3.55
CA VAL A 131 9.28 10.92 -3.35
C VAL A 131 9.90 11.05 -1.98
N PHE A 132 9.19 10.59 -0.94
CA PHE A 132 9.70 10.63 0.41
C PHE A 132 11.01 9.85 0.56
N TRP A 133 11.04 8.59 0.14
CA TRP A 133 12.22 7.76 0.32
C TRP A 133 13.40 8.21 -0.54
N SER A 134 13.15 8.71 -1.76
CA SER A 134 14.19 9.33 -2.58
C SER A 134 14.78 10.57 -1.90
N PHE A 135 13.93 11.40 -1.28
CA PHE A 135 14.41 12.57 -0.53
C PHE A 135 15.18 12.19 0.74
N MET A 136 14.74 11.17 1.47
CA MET A 136 15.47 10.68 2.65
C MET A 136 16.81 10.06 2.28
N ALA A 137 16.88 9.32 1.17
CA ALA A 137 18.12 8.77 0.66
C ALA A 137 19.12 9.87 0.23
N ASP A 138 18.62 10.98 -0.32
CA ASP A 138 19.45 12.15 -0.63
C ASP A 138 19.91 12.90 0.64
N THR A 139 19.08 12.92 1.69
CA THR A 139 19.33 13.71 2.92
C THR A 139 20.33 13.03 3.88
N TYR A 140 20.22 11.70 4.04
CA TYR A 140 21.01 10.94 5.02
C TYR A 140 22.08 10.08 4.33
N ASN A 141 23.26 10.01 4.95
CA ASN A 141 24.31 9.11 4.46
C ASN A 141 24.01 7.63 4.79
N LYS A 142 24.81 6.72 4.23
CA LYS A 142 24.60 5.26 4.35
C LYS A 142 24.61 4.77 5.80
N GLU A 143 25.46 5.34 6.67
CA GLU A 143 25.55 4.94 8.09
C GLU A 143 24.33 5.41 8.89
N GLN A 144 23.93 6.66 8.66
CA GLN A 144 22.72 7.24 9.24
C GLN A 144 21.49 6.47 8.81
N ALA A 145 21.34 6.17 7.51
CA ALA A 145 20.17 5.44 6.98
C ALA A 145 19.95 4.10 7.69
N LYS A 146 21.02 3.30 7.89
CA LYS A 146 20.95 1.98 8.57
C LYS A 146 20.40 2.06 9.99
N ARG A 147 20.62 3.18 10.68
CA ARG A 147 20.28 3.36 12.09
C ARG A 147 18.97 4.13 12.30
N LEU A 148 18.71 5.10 11.43
CA LEU A 148 17.65 6.10 11.61
C LEU A 148 16.37 5.75 10.85
N PHE A 149 16.47 5.06 9.70
CA PHE A 149 15.30 4.82 8.84
C PHE A 149 14.24 3.95 9.51
N GLY A 150 14.62 3.04 10.40
CA GLY A 150 13.65 2.25 11.18
C GLY A 150 12.75 3.13 12.05
N PHE A 151 13.35 4.08 12.78
CA PHE A 151 12.60 5.03 13.60
C PHE A 151 11.77 5.97 12.72
N ILE A 152 12.36 6.55 11.67
CA ILE A 152 11.64 7.43 10.73
C ILE A 152 10.45 6.68 10.11
N ALA A 153 10.65 5.44 9.64
CA ALA A 153 9.60 4.62 9.04
C ALA A 153 8.44 4.35 9.99
N SER A 154 8.66 4.27 11.30
CA SER A 154 7.57 4.08 12.28
C SER A 154 6.54 5.22 12.25
N GLY A 155 6.92 6.42 11.80
CA GLY A 155 6.00 7.53 11.56
C GLY A 155 4.92 7.22 10.51
N SER A 156 5.23 6.37 9.53
CA SER A 156 4.25 5.93 8.52
C SER A 156 3.08 5.15 9.14
N SER A 157 3.37 4.27 10.11
CA SER A 157 2.36 3.48 10.81
C SER A 157 1.46 4.35 11.68
N LEU A 158 2.05 5.35 12.36
CA LEU A 158 1.27 6.31 13.14
C LEU A 158 0.41 7.21 12.25
N GLY A 159 0.94 7.67 11.11
CA GLY A 159 0.16 8.42 10.12
C GLY A 159 -1.00 7.58 9.56
N ALA A 160 -0.76 6.29 9.32
CA ALA A 160 -1.75 5.34 8.83
C ALA A 160 -2.86 5.00 9.84
N ILE A 161 -2.64 5.25 11.13
CA ILE A 161 -3.65 5.14 12.19
C ILE A 161 -4.36 6.48 12.38
N PHE A 162 -3.60 7.58 12.36
CA PHE A 162 -4.13 8.93 12.56
C PHE A 162 -5.09 9.34 11.43
N GLY A 163 -4.71 9.09 10.17
CA GLY A 163 -5.50 9.48 9.01
C GLY A 163 -6.94 8.92 9.03
N PRO A 164 -7.14 7.60 9.10
CA PRO A 164 -8.48 7.03 9.17
C PRO A 164 -9.23 7.43 10.44
N THR A 165 -8.55 7.72 11.56
CA THR A 165 -9.20 8.25 12.77
C THR A 165 -9.87 9.60 12.50
N ILE A 166 -9.21 10.49 11.74
CA ILE A 166 -9.81 11.77 11.32
C ILE A 166 -11.03 11.51 10.43
N SER A 167 -10.92 10.65 9.41
CA SER A 167 -12.07 10.33 8.55
C SER A 167 -13.24 9.73 9.32
N LEU A 168 -12.98 8.82 10.25
CA LEU A 168 -14.02 8.19 11.07
C LEU A 168 -14.77 9.21 11.94
N LEU A 169 -14.05 10.15 12.56
CA LEU A 169 -14.63 11.14 13.47
C LEU A 169 -15.36 12.29 12.75
N PHE A 170 -14.90 12.65 11.55
CA PHE A 170 -15.32 13.89 10.90
C PHE A 170 -16.12 13.71 9.59
N ALA A 171 -16.11 12.53 8.96
CA ALA A 171 -16.86 12.32 7.71
C ALA A 171 -18.33 12.70 7.82
N SER A 172 -19.07 12.20 8.82
CA SER A 172 -20.50 12.53 9.00
C SER A 172 -20.77 13.93 9.57
N ARG A 173 -19.74 14.64 10.06
CA ARG A 173 -19.90 15.97 10.69
C ARG A 173 -19.55 17.11 9.74
N LEU A 174 -18.50 16.92 8.93
CA LEU A 174 -17.97 17.91 8.00
C LEU A 174 -18.31 17.59 6.53
N GLY A 175 -18.79 16.37 6.26
CA GLY A 175 -18.92 15.82 4.92
C GLY A 175 -17.62 15.20 4.41
N SER A 176 -17.73 14.11 3.63
CA SER A 176 -16.60 13.40 3.04
C SER A 176 -15.74 14.30 2.15
N ASP A 177 -16.37 15.21 1.41
CA ASP A 177 -15.64 16.11 0.50
C ASP A 177 -14.74 17.08 1.26
N SER A 178 -15.20 17.60 2.39
CA SER A 178 -14.41 18.48 3.26
C SER A 178 -13.13 17.82 3.80
N LEU A 179 -13.12 16.48 3.93
CA LEU A 179 -11.92 15.75 4.33
C LEU A 179 -10.79 15.85 3.29
N VAL A 180 -11.12 16.04 2.01
CA VAL A 180 -10.13 16.28 0.95
C VAL A 180 -9.35 17.56 1.24
N LEU A 181 -10.03 18.60 1.74
CA LEU A 181 -9.39 19.86 2.12
C LEU A 181 -8.48 19.68 3.34
N ILE A 182 -8.89 18.89 4.33
CA ILE A 182 -8.05 18.56 5.50
C ILE A 182 -6.75 17.93 5.03
N SER A 183 -6.82 16.93 4.14
CA SER A 183 -5.62 16.31 3.58
C SER A 183 -4.78 17.28 2.76
N ALA A 184 -5.39 18.14 1.96
CA ALA A 184 -4.66 19.15 1.19
C ALA A 184 -3.86 20.10 2.10
N VAL A 185 -4.47 20.55 3.21
CA VAL A 185 -3.79 21.37 4.23
C VAL A 185 -2.69 20.59 4.93
N MET A 186 -2.91 19.31 5.26
CA MET A 186 -1.88 18.46 5.84
C MET A 186 -0.66 18.29 4.92
N LEU A 187 -0.81 18.39 3.59
CA LEU A 187 0.31 18.37 2.63
C LEU A 187 1.16 19.66 2.61
N ILE A 188 0.70 20.74 3.24
CA ILE A 188 1.54 21.94 3.45
C ILE A 188 2.63 21.64 4.49
N ILE A 189 2.37 20.74 5.44
CA ILE A 189 3.36 20.33 6.46
C ILE A 189 4.61 19.70 5.82
N PRO A 190 4.52 18.63 4.99
CA PRO A 190 5.68 18.05 4.32
C PRO A 190 6.38 19.02 3.37
N LEU A 191 5.66 19.97 2.75
CA LEU A 191 6.26 21.05 1.96
C LEU A 191 7.21 21.90 2.81
N MET A 192 6.74 22.40 3.95
CA MET A 192 7.54 23.24 4.86
C MET A 192 8.70 22.47 5.47
N ILE A 193 8.46 21.21 5.84
CA ILE A 193 9.48 20.29 6.36
C ILE A 193 10.55 20.03 5.30
N ALA A 194 10.19 19.81 4.02
CA ALA A 194 11.17 19.61 2.96
C ALA A 194 12.11 20.81 2.80
N ILE A 195 11.57 22.04 2.85
CA ILE A 195 12.37 23.27 2.79
C ILE A 195 13.31 23.37 4.01
N TYR A 196 12.80 23.03 5.19
CA TYR A 196 13.57 23.08 6.44
C TYR A 196 14.67 22.01 6.50
N LEU A 197 14.39 20.76 6.10
CA LEU A 197 15.36 19.68 6.04
C LEU A 197 16.50 19.98 5.07
N ASN A 198 16.22 20.64 3.94
CA ASN A 198 17.26 21.07 3.02
C ASN A 198 18.23 22.08 3.67
N LYS A 199 17.77 22.93 4.60
CA LYS A 199 18.64 23.82 5.37
C LYS A 199 19.48 23.05 6.39
N ILE A 200 18.86 22.15 7.14
CA ILE A 200 19.52 21.31 8.17
C ILE A 200 20.55 20.36 7.56
N LYS A 201 20.30 19.85 6.35
CA LYS A 201 21.24 18.99 5.62
C LYS A 201 22.63 19.63 5.50
N ALA A 202 22.66 20.94 5.25
CA ALA A 202 23.89 21.71 5.09
C ALA A 202 24.53 22.15 6.42
N THR A 203 23.75 22.30 7.50
CA THR A 203 24.27 22.83 8.78
C THR A 203 24.54 21.75 9.83
N ASP A 204 23.63 20.80 10.03
CA ASP A 204 23.64 19.92 11.21
C ASP A 204 24.12 18.49 10.86
N LEU A 205 23.89 18.07 9.61
CA LEU A 205 24.23 16.73 9.12
C LEU A 205 25.59 16.64 8.41
N ASP A 206 26.21 17.79 8.09
CA ASP A 206 27.47 17.92 7.33
C ASP A 206 27.52 17.12 6.01
N ASN A 207 26.35 16.81 5.44
CA ASN A 207 26.19 16.03 4.21
C ASN A 207 26.00 16.98 3.01
N SER A 208 27.03 17.77 2.69
CA SER A 208 27.02 18.76 1.60
C SER A 208 27.24 18.16 0.20
N SER A 209 27.78 16.94 0.13
CA SER A 209 27.93 16.15 -1.10
C SER A 209 26.65 15.37 -1.40
N SER A 210 26.19 15.41 -2.65
CA SER A 210 25.12 14.56 -3.16
C SER A 210 25.47 13.10 -2.82
N SER A 211 24.60 12.38 -2.11
CA SER A 211 24.86 10.98 -1.77
C SER A 211 25.06 10.17 -3.06
N ASP A 212 26.15 9.40 -3.17
CA ASP A 212 26.48 8.48 -4.27
C ASP A 212 25.40 7.40 -4.55
N PHE A 213 24.29 7.41 -3.82
CA PHE A 213 23.20 6.45 -3.91
C PHE A 213 22.48 6.48 -5.27
N ASN A 214 22.54 7.61 -6.01
CA ASN A 214 21.85 7.79 -7.29
C ASN A 214 22.74 7.62 -8.54
N GLN A 215 24.04 7.28 -8.40
CA GLN A 215 24.94 7.11 -9.55
C GLN A 215 24.98 5.68 -10.10
N ASN A 216 24.40 4.71 -9.40
CA ASN A 216 24.26 3.36 -9.96
C ASN A 216 22.97 3.29 -10.76
N GLU A 217 23.07 3.58 -12.05
CA GLU A 217 22.08 3.14 -13.03
C GLU A 217 21.86 1.63 -12.81
N MET A 218 20.65 1.25 -12.44
CA MET A 218 20.24 -0.15 -12.46
C MET A 218 20.10 -0.56 -13.93
N SER A 219 21.23 -0.89 -14.55
CA SER A 219 21.32 -1.42 -15.91
C SER A 219 20.90 -2.88 -15.91
N GLY A 220 19.59 -3.10 -15.99
CA GLY A 220 19.01 -4.39 -16.33
C GLY A 220 17.91 -4.16 -17.35
N ASN A 221 17.90 -4.93 -18.44
CA ASN A 221 16.80 -4.86 -19.39
C ASN A 221 15.52 -5.32 -18.68
N PHE A 222 14.45 -4.52 -18.73
CA PHE A 222 13.15 -4.82 -18.12
C PHE A 222 12.60 -6.20 -18.55
N TRP A 223 12.91 -6.60 -19.78
CA TRP A 223 12.56 -7.89 -20.37
C TRP A 223 13.23 -9.10 -19.68
N ASP A 224 14.39 -8.90 -19.04
CA ASP A 224 15.11 -9.99 -18.38
C ASP A 224 14.32 -10.55 -17.20
N GLY A 225 13.52 -9.72 -16.51
CA GLY A 225 12.66 -10.18 -15.41
C GLY A 225 11.52 -11.08 -15.86
N PHE A 226 10.99 -10.86 -17.06
CA PHE A 226 9.99 -11.74 -17.67
C PHE A 226 10.61 -13.04 -18.16
N ALA A 227 11.79 -12.95 -18.79
CA ALA A 227 12.54 -14.13 -19.23
C ALA A 227 12.88 -15.04 -18.04
N GLU A 228 13.28 -14.45 -16.90
CA GLU A 228 13.59 -15.19 -15.68
C GLU A 228 12.39 -15.94 -15.10
N LEU A 229 11.19 -15.35 -15.18
CA LEU A 229 9.96 -15.97 -14.69
C LEU A 229 9.56 -17.22 -15.50
N LEU A 230 9.94 -17.24 -16.79
CA LEU A 230 9.56 -18.25 -17.78
C LEU A 230 10.64 -19.32 -18.01
N LYS A 231 11.80 -19.24 -17.35
CA LYS A 231 12.86 -20.26 -17.47
C LYS A 231 12.34 -21.64 -17.03
N PRO A 232 12.57 -22.75 -17.77
CA PRO A 232 12.19 -24.09 -17.30
C PRO A 232 13.10 -24.60 -16.16
N PRO A 233 12.60 -25.49 -15.26
CA PRO A 233 11.31 -26.16 -15.28
C PRO A 233 10.22 -25.46 -14.43
N LEU A 234 9.11 -25.10 -15.09
CA LEU A 234 7.95 -24.36 -14.55
C LEU A 234 7.37 -24.92 -13.24
N ALA A 235 7.46 -26.24 -13.01
CA ALA A 235 6.91 -26.91 -11.82
C ALA A 235 7.80 -26.80 -10.56
N LYS A 236 9.09 -26.46 -10.71
CA LYS A 236 10.07 -26.35 -9.61
C LYS A 236 10.50 -24.89 -9.34
N ASN A 237 10.04 -23.95 -10.16
CA ASN A 237 10.36 -22.55 -10.02
C ASN A 237 9.57 -21.88 -8.89
N ILE A 238 10.25 -21.62 -7.79
CA ILE A 238 9.73 -20.84 -6.66
C ILE A 238 9.19 -19.48 -7.12
N LEU A 239 9.84 -18.83 -8.11
CA LEU A 239 9.40 -17.55 -8.68
C LEU A 239 8.01 -17.60 -9.31
N LEU A 240 7.71 -18.64 -10.11
CA LEU A 240 6.40 -18.83 -10.71
C LEU A 240 5.34 -19.14 -9.65
N GLY A 241 5.71 -19.94 -8.64
CA GLY A 241 4.87 -20.18 -7.48
C GLY A 241 4.51 -18.90 -6.73
N ILE A 242 5.48 -18.00 -6.50
CA ILE A 242 5.24 -16.68 -5.91
C ILE A 242 4.36 -15.82 -6.84
N GLY A 243 4.59 -15.86 -8.15
CA GLY A 243 3.75 -15.16 -9.14
C GLY A 243 2.27 -15.58 -9.05
N ILE A 244 2.00 -16.89 -9.10
CA ILE A 244 0.63 -17.42 -8.95
C ILE A 244 0.07 -17.08 -7.57
N PHE A 245 0.88 -17.16 -6.52
CA PHE A 245 0.47 -16.78 -5.16
C PHE A 245 -0.03 -15.33 -5.11
N ILE A 246 0.65 -14.40 -5.79
CA ILE A 246 0.23 -13.01 -5.88
C ILE A 246 -1.04 -12.85 -6.72
N VAL A 247 -1.18 -13.57 -7.83
CA VAL A 247 -2.41 -13.51 -8.64
C VAL A 247 -3.61 -14.00 -7.83
N LEU A 248 -3.49 -15.10 -7.10
CA LEU A 248 -4.56 -15.61 -6.23
C LEU A 248 -4.87 -14.64 -5.07
N TYR A 249 -3.82 -14.08 -4.46
CA TYR A 249 -3.96 -13.06 -3.42
C TYR A 249 -4.71 -11.82 -3.94
N SER A 250 -4.31 -11.30 -5.09
CA SER A 250 -4.94 -10.14 -5.75
C SER A 250 -6.40 -10.44 -6.10
N GLY A 251 -6.73 -11.65 -6.56
CA GLY A 251 -8.13 -12.02 -6.85
C GLY A 251 -9.02 -11.98 -5.62
N LEU A 252 -8.55 -12.55 -4.52
CA LEU A 252 -9.24 -12.45 -3.24
C LEU A 252 -9.27 -11.01 -2.72
N SER A 253 -8.23 -10.23 -3.04
CA SER A 253 -8.17 -8.80 -2.71
C SER A 253 -9.33 -8.03 -3.37
N THR A 254 -9.48 -8.26 -4.67
CA THR A 254 -10.50 -7.65 -5.52
C THR A 254 -11.89 -8.12 -5.15
N PHE A 255 -12.12 -9.41 -4.96
CA PHE A 255 -13.45 -9.96 -4.68
C PHE A 255 -14.05 -9.41 -3.40
N VAL A 256 -13.25 -9.32 -2.32
CA VAL A 256 -13.73 -8.76 -1.05
C VAL A 256 -13.92 -7.23 -1.17
N TYR A 257 -13.08 -6.52 -1.93
CA TYR A 257 -13.26 -5.08 -2.17
C TYR A 257 -14.58 -4.80 -2.89
N PHE A 258 -14.82 -5.48 -4.01
CA PHE A 258 -16.05 -5.32 -4.79
C PHE A 258 -17.29 -5.80 -4.00
N ALA A 259 -17.16 -6.83 -3.16
CA ALA A 259 -18.24 -7.25 -2.28
C ALA A 259 -18.63 -6.17 -1.26
N ILE A 260 -17.65 -5.50 -0.61
CA ILE A 260 -17.94 -4.38 0.29
C ILE A 260 -18.62 -3.26 -0.49
N LYS A 261 -18.02 -2.86 -1.60
CA LYS A 261 -18.53 -1.82 -2.49
C LYS A 261 -19.99 -2.09 -2.88
N ASN A 262 -20.32 -3.32 -3.30
CA ASN A 262 -21.68 -3.67 -3.75
C ASN A 262 -22.70 -3.78 -2.61
N ILE A 263 -22.26 -4.14 -1.39
CA ILE A 263 -23.15 -4.13 -0.22
C ILE A 263 -23.42 -2.69 0.26
N LEU A 264 -22.51 -1.76 0.00
CA LEU A 264 -22.60 -0.38 0.44
C LEU A 264 -23.37 0.55 -0.53
N THR A 265 -23.86 0.05 -1.66
CA THR A 265 -24.55 0.88 -2.67
C THR A 265 -25.75 1.66 -2.11
N ASP A 266 -26.50 1.13 -1.14
CA ASP A 266 -27.65 1.84 -0.55
C ASP A 266 -27.30 2.70 0.68
N VAL A 267 -26.02 2.77 1.03
CA VAL A 267 -25.51 3.56 2.17
C VAL A 267 -25.10 4.95 1.70
N ASP A 268 -25.31 6.00 2.49
CA ASP A 268 -24.85 7.35 2.15
C ASP A 268 -23.32 7.45 2.12
N GLN A 269 -22.82 8.41 1.34
CA GLN A 269 -21.38 8.59 1.07
C GLN A 269 -20.55 8.83 2.33
N ASP A 270 -21.08 9.54 3.33
CA ASP A 270 -20.36 9.86 4.56
C ASP A 270 -20.21 8.64 5.45
N THR A 271 -21.28 7.85 5.57
CA THR A 271 -21.28 6.57 6.29
C THR A 271 -20.36 5.57 5.59
N ARG A 272 -20.34 5.51 4.24
CA ARG A 272 -19.38 4.68 3.50
C ARG A 272 -17.93 5.07 3.80
N THR A 273 -17.63 6.37 3.79
CA THR A 273 -16.31 6.89 4.16
C THR A 273 -15.94 6.50 5.58
N GLN A 274 -16.87 6.56 6.54
CA GLN A 274 -16.65 6.10 7.92
C GLN A 274 -16.36 4.61 8.00
N ILE A 275 -17.08 3.78 7.26
CA ILE A 275 -16.86 2.33 7.24
C ILE A 275 -15.47 2.01 6.67
N TRP A 276 -15.08 2.62 5.54
CA TRP A 276 -13.74 2.47 4.98
C TRP A 276 -12.64 2.98 5.92
N ALA A 277 -12.87 4.10 6.59
CA ALA A 277 -11.97 4.63 7.60
C ALA A 277 -11.82 3.67 8.80
N GLY A 278 -12.93 3.09 9.27
CA GLY A 278 -12.93 2.08 10.33
C GLY A 278 -12.16 0.82 9.94
N ILE A 279 -12.34 0.34 8.70
CA ILE A 279 -11.55 -0.77 8.15
C ILE A 279 -10.07 -0.43 8.15
N ASP A 280 -9.68 0.72 7.59
CA ASP A 280 -8.28 1.12 7.52
C ASP A 280 -7.66 1.30 8.92
N LEU A 281 -8.40 1.86 9.88
CA LEU A 281 -7.95 1.99 11.26
C LEU A 281 -7.69 0.62 11.89
N ALA A 282 -8.67 -0.28 11.81
CA ALA A 282 -8.55 -1.63 12.34
C ALA A 282 -7.38 -2.39 11.69
N VAL A 283 -7.26 -2.31 10.36
CA VAL A 283 -6.15 -2.93 9.62
C VAL A 283 -4.80 -2.45 10.11
N ASN A 284 -4.59 -1.13 10.21
CA ASN A 284 -3.30 -0.59 10.60
C ASN A 284 -2.95 -0.87 12.06
N VAL A 285 -3.92 -0.78 12.97
CA VAL A 285 -3.73 -1.14 14.39
C VAL A 285 -3.39 -2.62 14.53
N LEU A 286 -4.18 -3.52 13.93
CA LEU A 286 -3.91 -4.95 13.98
C LEU A 286 -2.58 -5.32 13.32
N ALA A 287 -2.25 -4.68 12.19
CA ALA A 287 -0.99 -4.92 11.49
C ALA A 287 0.21 -4.54 12.37
N VAL A 288 0.20 -3.38 13.03
CA VAL A 288 1.28 -2.95 13.93
C VAL A 288 1.41 -3.88 15.12
N VAL A 289 0.29 -4.20 15.79
CA VAL A 289 0.28 -5.11 16.95
C VAL A 289 0.80 -6.49 16.55
N THR A 290 0.30 -7.03 15.43
CA THR A 290 0.71 -8.36 14.94
C THR A 290 2.17 -8.35 14.47
N ALA A 291 2.66 -7.29 13.84
CA ALA A 291 4.05 -7.17 13.44
C ALA A 291 5.01 -7.12 14.63
N MET A 292 4.62 -6.41 15.71
CA MET A 292 5.43 -6.31 16.93
C MET A 292 5.45 -7.61 17.75
N PHE A 293 4.32 -8.32 17.83
CA PHE A 293 4.17 -9.47 18.73
C PHE A 293 4.08 -10.83 18.03
N GLY A 294 3.49 -10.91 16.85
CA GLY A 294 3.13 -12.15 16.18
C GLY A 294 4.14 -12.66 15.16
N THR A 295 4.56 -11.82 14.21
CA THR A 295 5.23 -12.27 12.97
C THR A 295 6.48 -13.11 13.22
N SER A 296 7.41 -12.58 14.02
CA SER A 296 8.70 -13.26 14.28
C SER A 296 8.55 -14.52 15.15
N ARG A 297 7.52 -14.58 15.99
CA ARG A 297 7.23 -15.75 16.84
C ARG A 297 6.55 -16.85 16.06
N LEU A 298 5.63 -16.49 15.15
CA LEU A 298 4.89 -17.43 14.32
C LEU A 298 5.83 -18.21 13.40
N ALA A 299 6.67 -17.51 12.64
CA ALA A 299 7.63 -18.13 11.72
C ALA A 299 8.64 -19.02 12.44
N LYS A 300 9.19 -18.58 13.57
CA LYS A 300 10.18 -19.37 14.34
C LYS A 300 9.58 -20.63 14.99
N ARG A 301 8.31 -20.59 15.40
CA ARG A 301 7.68 -21.69 16.15
C ARG A 301 6.99 -22.71 15.26
N PHE A 302 6.38 -22.27 14.16
CA PHE A 302 5.51 -23.11 13.33
C PHE A 302 6.00 -23.26 11.88
N GLY A 303 7.13 -22.63 11.52
CA GLY A 303 7.65 -22.67 10.15
C GLY A 303 6.93 -21.74 9.18
N LEU A 304 7.44 -21.67 7.96
CA LEU A 304 6.90 -20.83 6.90
C LEU A 304 5.64 -21.41 6.28
N SER A 305 5.52 -22.75 6.23
CA SER A 305 4.33 -23.45 5.75
C SER A 305 3.06 -22.98 6.46
N VAL A 306 3.04 -23.01 7.80
CA VAL A 306 1.91 -22.55 8.60
C VAL A 306 1.71 -21.04 8.49
N THR A 307 2.82 -20.29 8.53
CA THR A 307 2.79 -18.81 8.48
C THR A 307 2.14 -18.30 7.18
N LEU A 308 2.51 -18.88 6.04
CA LEU A 308 2.03 -18.45 4.72
C LEU A 308 0.58 -18.91 4.46
N SER A 309 0.16 -20.04 5.02
CA SER A 309 -1.18 -20.59 4.85
C SER A 309 -2.22 -20.04 5.83
N LEU A 310 -1.80 -19.34 6.90
CA LEU A 310 -2.71 -18.90 7.97
C LEU A 310 -3.80 -17.95 7.47
N VAL A 311 -3.40 -16.86 6.81
CA VAL A 311 -4.31 -15.84 6.29
C VAL A 311 -5.28 -16.41 5.25
N PRO A 312 -4.83 -17.12 4.19
CA PRO A 312 -5.74 -17.69 3.21
C PRO A 312 -6.71 -18.70 3.83
N ALA A 313 -6.27 -19.51 4.81
CA ALA A 313 -7.14 -20.47 5.49
C ALA A 313 -8.28 -19.80 6.27
N ILE A 314 -8.00 -18.69 6.97
CA ILE A 314 -9.04 -17.92 7.66
C ILE A 314 -10.04 -17.34 6.64
N ILE A 315 -9.55 -16.90 5.48
CA ILE A 315 -10.41 -16.30 4.46
C ILE A 315 -11.34 -17.33 3.82
N ILE A 316 -10.94 -18.61 3.70
CA ILE A 316 -11.85 -19.68 3.23
C ILE A 316 -13.14 -19.68 4.06
N VAL A 317 -13.01 -19.68 5.39
CA VAL A 317 -14.16 -19.66 6.30
C VAL A 317 -15.00 -18.41 6.08
N GLY A 318 -14.37 -17.23 6.03
CA GLY A 318 -15.07 -15.97 5.80
C GLY A 318 -15.82 -15.91 4.47
N MET A 319 -15.24 -16.45 3.40
CA MET A 319 -15.88 -16.49 2.08
C MET A 319 -17.07 -17.45 2.05
N PHE A 320 -17.01 -18.61 2.72
CA PHE A 320 -18.15 -19.51 2.81
C PHE A 320 -19.27 -18.98 3.72
N VAL A 321 -18.92 -18.32 4.83
CA VAL A 321 -19.92 -17.61 5.64
C VAL A 321 -20.61 -16.53 4.80
N LEU A 322 -19.84 -15.78 4.01
CA LEU A 322 -20.38 -14.77 3.12
C LEU A 322 -21.26 -15.36 2.00
N ALA A 323 -20.89 -16.55 1.50
CA ALA A 323 -21.68 -17.27 0.51
C ALA A 323 -23.08 -17.64 1.03
N LEU A 324 -23.17 -18.00 2.31
CA LEU A 324 -24.42 -18.35 2.98
C LEU A 324 -25.23 -17.10 3.37
N SER A 325 -24.56 -16.06 3.86
CA SER A 325 -25.21 -14.84 4.33
C SER A 325 -24.37 -13.60 3.99
N PRO A 326 -24.78 -12.82 2.96
CA PRO A 326 -24.15 -11.56 2.53
C PRO A 326 -24.23 -10.41 3.55
N ILE A 327 -23.69 -10.59 4.76
CA ILE A 327 -23.73 -9.58 5.83
C ILE A 327 -22.52 -8.64 5.70
N LEU A 328 -22.78 -7.33 5.69
CA LEU A 328 -21.75 -6.28 5.62
C LEU A 328 -20.59 -6.53 6.61
N TRP A 329 -20.90 -6.74 7.88
CA TRP A 329 -19.89 -6.90 8.93
C TRP A 329 -19.02 -8.16 8.78
N VAL A 330 -19.51 -9.20 8.11
CA VAL A 330 -18.69 -10.37 7.76
C VAL A 330 -17.63 -9.97 6.73
N VAL A 331 -18.02 -9.24 5.68
CA VAL A 331 -17.07 -8.79 4.64
C VAL A 331 -16.09 -7.77 5.20
N VAL A 332 -16.56 -6.85 6.06
CA VAL A 332 -15.71 -5.89 6.77
C VAL A 332 -14.68 -6.63 7.62
N GLY A 333 -15.09 -7.60 8.44
CA GLY A 333 -14.17 -8.41 9.24
C GLY A 333 -13.17 -9.19 8.37
N LEU A 334 -13.64 -9.76 7.26
CA LEU A 334 -12.80 -10.46 6.31
C LEU A 334 -11.73 -9.55 5.69
N GLN A 335 -12.12 -8.33 5.32
CA GLN A 335 -11.23 -7.31 4.78
C GLN A 335 -10.16 -6.90 5.78
N VAL A 336 -10.55 -6.73 7.05
CA VAL A 336 -9.63 -6.40 8.15
C VAL A 336 -8.62 -7.53 8.34
N VAL A 337 -9.07 -8.77 8.49
CA VAL A 337 -8.20 -9.94 8.68
C VAL A 337 -7.26 -10.12 7.49
N ARG A 338 -7.78 -10.04 6.27
CA ARG A 338 -6.99 -10.20 5.04
C ARG A 338 -5.89 -9.16 4.95
N ARG A 339 -6.22 -7.87 5.10
CA ARG A 339 -5.23 -6.78 4.94
C ARG A 339 -4.26 -6.69 6.12
N ALA A 340 -4.72 -6.86 7.35
CA ALA A 340 -3.82 -6.89 8.51
C ALA A 340 -2.88 -8.10 8.43
N GLY A 341 -3.41 -9.27 8.06
CA GLY A 341 -2.65 -10.49 7.80
C GLY A 341 -1.66 -10.31 6.65
N GLU A 342 -2.04 -9.61 5.58
CA GLU A 342 -1.12 -9.26 4.49
C GLU A 342 0.09 -8.49 5.00
N TYR A 343 -0.16 -7.37 5.69
CA TYR A 343 0.90 -6.47 6.12
C TYR A 343 1.81 -7.09 7.19
N ALA A 344 1.24 -7.82 8.14
CA ALA A 344 2.00 -8.37 9.26
C ALA A 344 2.59 -9.76 8.98
N ILE A 345 1.93 -10.61 8.18
CA ILE A 345 2.28 -12.03 8.06
C ILE A 345 2.65 -12.38 6.63
N THR A 346 1.72 -12.25 5.69
CA THR A 346 1.87 -12.75 4.32
C THR A 346 3.02 -12.08 3.58
N LYS A 347 3.12 -10.75 3.67
CA LYS A 347 4.17 -10.00 2.97
C LYS A 347 5.56 -10.36 3.52
N PRO A 348 5.85 -10.29 4.83
CA PRO A 348 7.13 -10.79 5.37
C PRO A 348 7.40 -12.26 5.05
N ALA A 349 6.39 -13.13 5.11
CA ALA A 349 6.52 -14.55 4.78
C ALA A 349 6.94 -14.78 3.33
N ARG A 350 6.31 -14.05 2.40
CA ARG A 350 6.66 -14.05 0.98
C ARG A 350 8.07 -13.51 0.73
N GLU A 351 8.49 -12.48 1.47
CA GLU A 351 9.87 -11.97 1.38
C GLU A 351 10.92 -13.02 1.75
N MET A 352 10.60 -13.93 2.68
CA MET A 352 11.47 -15.07 3.01
C MET A 352 11.54 -16.07 1.84
N LEU A 353 10.48 -16.33 1.09
CA LEU A 353 10.55 -17.24 -0.07
C LEU A 353 11.54 -16.76 -1.14
N PHE A 354 11.68 -15.45 -1.32
CA PHE A 354 12.67 -14.91 -2.25
C PHE A 354 14.11 -15.21 -1.83
N THR A 355 14.38 -15.60 -0.57
CA THR A 355 15.73 -15.96 -0.13
C THR A 355 16.25 -17.25 -0.75
N LEU A 356 15.36 -18.13 -1.20
CA LEU A 356 15.68 -19.38 -1.91
C LEU A 356 16.13 -19.18 -3.36
N VAL A 357 15.93 -17.97 -3.90
CA VAL A 357 16.25 -17.64 -5.28
C VAL A 357 17.60 -16.92 -5.32
N ASP A 358 18.39 -17.18 -6.36
CA ASP A 358 19.66 -16.50 -6.61
C ASP A 358 19.48 -14.98 -6.71
N ARG A 359 20.59 -14.25 -6.47
CA ARG A 359 20.55 -12.79 -6.34
C ARG A 359 20.10 -12.09 -7.63
N GLU A 360 20.51 -12.61 -8.79
CA GLU A 360 20.18 -12.01 -10.08
C GLU A 360 18.70 -12.19 -10.41
N ALA A 361 18.20 -13.43 -10.30
CA ALA A 361 16.80 -13.69 -10.54
C ALA A 361 15.88 -13.01 -9.53
N ARG A 362 16.29 -12.92 -8.25
CA ARG A 362 15.58 -12.14 -7.23
C ARG A 362 15.46 -10.68 -7.61
N PHE A 363 16.53 -10.06 -8.12
CA PHE A 363 16.51 -8.64 -8.46
C PHE A 363 15.61 -8.36 -9.68
N LYS A 364 15.72 -9.18 -10.73
CA LYS A 364 14.98 -9.01 -11.98
C LYS A 364 13.50 -9.43 -11.88
N ALA A 365 13.22 -10.59 -11.28
CA ALA A 365 11.87 -11.13 -11.25
C ALA A 365 11.00 -10.50 -10.15
N LYS A 366 11.58 -10.09 -9.01
CA LYS A 366 10.78 -9.54 -7.90
C LYS A 366 10.07 -8.24 -8.28
N SER A 367 10.74 -7.33 -8.99
CA SER A 367 10.12 -6.07 -9.43
C SER A 367 8.95 -6.32 -10.39
N VAL A 368 9.11 -7.28 -11.32
CA VAL A 368 8.04 -7.72 -12.23
C VAL A 368 6.88 -8.33 -11.45
N ILE A 369 7.16 -9.19 -10.47
CA ILE A 369 6.15 -9.84 -9.63
C ILE A 369 5.38 -8.81 -8.76
N ASP A 370 6.10 -7.93 -8.06
CA ASP A 370 5.51 -6.96 -7.13
C ASP A 370 4.74 -5.82 -7.83
N VAL A 371 5.15 -5.46 -9.06
CA VAL A 371 4.53 -4.36 -9.80
C VAL A 371 3.61 -4.87 -10.90
N VAL A 372 4.14 -5.63 -11.85
CA VAL A 372 3.37 -6.01 -13.04
C VAL A 372 2.38 -7.12 -12.74
N VAL A 373 2.82 -8.24 -12.15
CA VAL A 373 1.93 -9.39 -11.87
C VAL A 373 0.84 -9.00 -10.89
N TYR A 374 1.19 -8.24 -9.83
CA TYR A 374 0.21 -7.73 -8.88
C TYR A 374 -0.85 -6.85 -9.56
N ARG A 375 -0.43 -5.83 -10.33
CA ARG A 375 -1.37 -4.88 -10.95
C ARG A 375 -2.16 -5.45 -12.11
N ALA A 376 -1.53 -6.30 -12.93
CA ALA A 376 -2.24 -7.04 -13.97
C ALA A 376 -3.25 -8.02 -13.35
N GLY A 377 -2.90 -8.63 -12.21
CA GLY A 377 -3.81 -9.42 -11.40
C GLY A 377 -5.04 -8.62 -10.94
N ASP A 378 -4.83 -7.41 -10.41
CA ASP A 378 -5.93 -6.56 -9.95
C ASP A 378 -6.93 -6.27 -11.09
N ILE A 379 -6.42 -5.93 -12.29
CA ILE A 379 -7.24 -5.65 -13.47
C ILE A 379 -7.94 -6.92 -13.96
N PHE A 380 -7.20 -8.04 -14.08
CA PHE A 380 -7.74 -9.31 -14.53
C PHE A 380 -8.92 -9.75 -13.64
N TRP A 381 -8.74 -9.68 -12.33
CA TRP A 381 -9.78 -10.06 -11.38
C TRP A 381 -10.92 -9.03 -11.27
N ALA A 382 -10.68 -7.75 -11.53
CA ALA A 382 -11.73 -6.73 -11.56
C ALA A 382 -12.68 -6.98 -12.73
N TRP A 383 -12.12 -7.22 -13.93
CA TRP A 383 -12.91 -7.61 -15.10
C TRP A 383 -13.51 -9.00 -14.96
N GLY A 384 -12.81 -9.95 -14.32
CA GLY A 384 -13.34 -11.26 -13.99
C GLY A 384 -14.56 -11.16 -13.05
N PHE A 385 -14.47 -10.36 -11.99
CA PHE A 385 -15.58 -10.08 -11.08
C PHE A 385 -16.75 -9.43 -11.82
N THR A 386 -16.49 -8.40 -12.63
CA THR A 386 -17.50 -7.71 -13.45
C THR A 386 -18.19 -8.66 -14.42
N GLY A 387 -17.45 -9.56 -15.07
CA GLY A 387 -18.02 -10.59 -15.94
C GLY A 387 -18.94 -11.54 -15.17
N LEU A 388 -18.56 -11.91 -13.95
CA LEU A 388 -19.38 -12.76 -13.08
C LEU A 388 -20.66 -12.05 -12.61
N THR A 389 -20.59 -10.77 -12.23
CA THR A 389 -21.77 -10.02 -11.75
C THR A 389 -22.67 -9.54 -12.88
N GLN A 390 -22.13 -8.81 -13.85
CA GLN A 390 -22.93 -8.08 -14.84
C GLN A 390 -23.28 -8.90 -16.08
N VAL A 391 -22.41 -9.82 -16.50
CA VAL A 391 -22.65 -10.66 -17.69
C VAL A 391 -23.36 -11.94 -17.30
N LEU A 392 -22.87 -12.63 -16.26
CA LEU A 392 -23.44 -13.90 -15.79
C LEU A 392 -24.55 -13.72 -14.74
N GLY A 393 -24.76 -12.51 -14.22
CA GLY A 393 -25.83 -12.23 -13.26
C GLY A 393 -25.65 -12.92 -11.90
N LEU A 394 -24.42 -13.30 -11.54
CA LEU A 394 -24.19 -14.02 -10.28
C LEU A 394 -24.38 -13.08 -9.08
N GLY A 395 -25.19 -13.53 -8.12
CA GLY A 395 -25.32 -12.85 -6.83
C GLY A 395 -24.06 -12.96 -5.98
N LEU A 396 -23.95 -12.10 -4.96
CA LEU A 396 -22.81 -12.04 -4.03
C LEU A 396 -22.48 -13.40 -3.40
N GLY A 397 -23.47 -14.25 -3.11
CA GLY A 397 -23.25 -15.57 -2.52
C GLY A 397 -22.50 -16.54 -3.45
N ALA A 398 -22.85 -16.55 -4.74
CA ALA A 398 -22.16 -17.37 -5.74
C ALA A 398 -20.72 -16.88 -5.95
N ILE A 399 -20.52 -15.56 -5.97
CA ILE A 399 -19.20 -14.95 -6.10
C ILE A 399 -18.32 -15.24 -4.88
N ALA A 400 -18.90 -15.18 -3.68
CA ALA A 400 -18.21 -15.54 -2.46
C ALA A 400 -17.80 -17.02 -2.47
N SER A 401 -18.62 -17.91 -3.04
CA SER A 401 -18.26 -19.33 -3.23
C SER A 401 -17.05 -19.51 -4.17
N ILE A 402 -17.03 -18.77 -5.29
CA ILE A 402 -15.88 -18.76 -6.22
C ILE A 402 -14.63 -18.24 -5.51
N GLY A 403 -14.75 -17.13 -4.77
CA GLY A 403 -13.62 -16.60 -4.01
C GLY A 403 -13.16 -17.52 -2.88
N GLY A 404 -14.06 -18.31 -2.29
CA GLY A 404 -13.72 -19.40 -1.37
C GLY A 404 -12.88 -20.49 -2.04
N PHE A 405 -13.23 -20.89 -3.27
CA PHE A 405 -12.43 -21.82 -4.06
C PHE A 405 -11.04 -21.25 -4.41
N ILE A 406 -10.97 -19.97 -4.78
CA ILE A 406 -9.69 -19.27 -4.99
C ILE A 406 -8.85 -19.28 -3.70
N ALA A 407 -9.46 -19.05 -2.53
CA ALA A 407 -8.78 -19.11 -1.24
C ALA A 407 -8.28 -20.53 -0.88
N ILE A 408 -8.99 -21.59 -1.29
CA ILE A 408 -8.53 -22.99 -1.15
C ILE A 408 -7.27 -23.20 -1.99
N LEU A 409 -7.29 -22.81 -3.27
CA LEU A 409 -6.12 -22.90 -4.15
C LEU A 409 -4.94 -22.10 -3.60
N TRP A 410 -5.22 -20.91 -3.07
CA TRP A 410 -4.22 -20.04 -2.46
C TRP A 410 -3.60 -20.67 -1.21
N THR A 411 -4.41 -21.28 -0.34
CA THR A 411 -3.94 -22.01 0.85
C THR A 411 -3.09 -23.22 0.46
N ALA A 412 -3.53 -24.01 -0.51
CA ALA A 412 -2.80 -25.18 -0.99
C ALA A 412 -1.42 -24.79 -1.56
N LEU A 413 -1.36 -23.70 -2.34
CA LEU A 413 -0.11 -23.17 -2.87
C LEU A 413 0.79 -22.63 -1.75
N ALA A 414 0.22 -21.91 -0.78
CA ALA A 414 0.94 -21.40 0.38
C ALA A 414 1.62 -22.52 1.18
N LEU A 415 0.90 -23.61 1.43
CA LEU A 415 1.43 -24.79 2.12
C LEU A 415 2.57 -25.44 1.33
N ARG A 416 2.43 -25.58 0.00
CA ARG A 416 3.48 -26.15 -0.85
C ARG A 416 4.75 -25.29 -0.85
N LEU A 417 4.61 -23.98 -1.03
CA LEU A 417 5.75 -23.06 -1.05
C LEU A 417 6.44 -22.99 0.31
N GLY A 418 5.67 -22.89 1.39
CA GLY A 418 6.26 -22.86 2.73
C GLY A 418 6.91 -24.19 3.13
N ARG A 419 6.39 -25.34 2.70
CA ARG A 419 7.06 -26.65 2.91
C ARG A 419 8.38 -26.76 2.17
N ALA A 420 8.45 -26.23 0.94
CA ALA A 420 9.70 -26.20 0.18
C ALA A 420 10.77 -25.38 0.90
N PHE A 421 10.39 -24.22 1.45
CA PHE A 421 11.29 -23.41 2.27
C PHE A 421 11.70 -24.10 3.57
N ASP A 422 10.74 -24.65 4.31
CA ASP A 422 11.00 -25.29 5.60
C ASP A 422 11.96 -26.49 5.43
N ALA A 423 11.83 -27.26 4.34
CA ALA A 423 12.72 -28.38 4.03
C ALA A 423 14.18 -27.94 3.83
N GLU A 424 14.40 -26.86 3.07
CA GLU A 424 15.74 -26.34 2.74
C GLU A 424 16.44 -25.64 3.92
N VAL A 425 15.68 -25.26 4.97
CA VAL A 425 16.24 -24.72 6.22
C VAL A 425 16.61 -25.83 7.22
N THR A 426 15.99 -27.00 7.11
CA THR A 426 16.31 -28.18 7.95
C THR A 426 17.46 -29.05 7.42
N GLU A 427 17.81 -28.92 6.14
CA GLU A 427 19.06 -29.45 5.55
C GLU A 427 20.23 -28.51 5.84
#